data_AF-A0A6J2XQJ5-F1
#
_entry.id   AF-A0A6J2XQJ5-F1
#
_cell.length_a   1.000
_cell.length_b   1.000
_cell.length_c   1.000
_cell.angle_alpha   90.00
_cell.angle_beta   90.00
_cell.angle_gamma   90.00
#
_symmetry.space_group_name_H-M   'P 1'
#
loop_
_entity.id
_entity.type
_entity.pdbx_description
1 polymer ?
#
loop_
_entity_poly.entity_id
_entity_poly.type
_entity_poly.pdbx_seq_one_letter_code
_entity_poly.pdbx_strand_id
1 'polypeptide(L)'
;MHTLSGKTRTKDKYRVVYTDHQRLELEKEFTFVNKYITIRRKSELAATLGLSERQVKIWFQNRRAKERKQTKKRIEEKTHLDIYNNLAPTLQPQDPIDHNSVISNIPQSSHMMQRFLHEEEMKSESN
;
A
#
# COMPACT_ATOMS: atom_id res chain seq x y z
N MET A 1 26.31 23.08 4.44
CA MET A 1 25.50 21.96 3.90
C MET A 1 25.37 20.92 5.01
N HIS A 2 24.26 20.87 5.76
CA HIS A 2 24.12 19.92 6.86
C HIS A 2 23.35 18.69 6.41
N THR A 3 24.06 17.60 6.14
CA THR A 3 23.50 16.26 5.98
C THR A 3 23.43 15.60 7.37
N LEU A 4 22.22 15.39 7.90
CA LEU A 4 22.04 14.66 9.16
C LEU A 4 21.17 13.42 8.98
N SER A 5 21.90 12.32 8.79
CA SER A 5 21.74 11.07 9.54
C SER A 5 20.51 10.22 9.23
N GLY A 6 20.76 9.20 8.42
CA GLY A 6 20.11 7.91 8.58
C GLY A 6 20.28 7.41 10.02
N LYS A 7 19.16 7.05 10.64
CA LYS A 7 19.14 6.18 11.83
C LYS A 7 18.39 4.91 11.45
N THR A 8 19.15 3.86 11.17
CA THR A 8 18.66 2.49 11.14
C THR A 8 17.99 2.20 12.50
N ARG A 9 16.73 1.76 12.44
CA ARG A 9 15.87 1.50 13.61
C ARG A 9 16.57 0.58 14.60
N THR A 10 16.52 0.96 15.88
CA THR A 10 17.05 0.17 16.99
C THR A 10 16.31 -1.17 17.13
N LYS A 11 17.13 -2.21 17.24
CA LYS A 11 16.85 -3.59 17.61
C LYS A 11 16.03 -3.67 18.91
N ASP A 12 15.05 -4.58 18.95
CA ASP A 12 14.30 -5.05 20.12
C ASP A 12 13.43 -4.07 20.93
N LYS A 13 12.23 -3.80 20.40
CA LYS A 13 11.05 -3.54 21.24
C LYS A 13 9.89 -4.41 20.74
N TYR A 14 9.31 -5.22 21.64
CA TYR A 14 8.13 -6.01 21.35
C TYR A 14 7.01 -5.11 20.80
N ARG A 15 6.37 -5.54 19.72
CA ARG A 15 5.30 -4.77 19.09
C ARG A 15 4.03 -4.97 19.89
N VAL A 16 3.52 -3.89 20.47
CA VAL A 16 2.21 -3.91 21.11
C VAL A 16 1.14 -3.76 20.04
N VAL A 17 0.16 -4.65 20.08
CA VAL A 17 -1.05 -4.62 19.26
C VAL A 17 -2.10 -3.83 20.04
N TYR A 18 -2.66 -2.78 19.43
CA TYR A 18 -3.72 -2.00 20.07
C TYR A 18 -4.99 -2.84 20.26
N THR A 19 -5.86 -2.44 21.17
CA THR A 19 -7.19 -3.03 21.30
C THR A 19 -8.12 -2.48 20.21
N ASP A 20 -9.26 -3.12 19.99
CA ASP A 20 -10.21 -2.66 18.97
C ASP A 20 -10.85 -1.33 19.34
N HIS A 21 -11.13 -1.12 20.63
CA HIS A 21 -11.56 0.18 21.15
C HIS A 21 -10.54 1.29 20.81
N GLN A 22 -9.25 1.05 21.05
CA GLN A 22 -8.19 2.02 20.73
C GLN A 22 -8.11 2.33 19.24
N ARG A 23 -8.21 1.30 18.37
CA ARG A 23 -8.21 1.51 16.92
C ARG A 23 -9.42 2.32 16.46
N LEU A 24 -10.59 2.00 16.98
CA LEU A 24 -11.84 2.64 16.61
C LEU A 24 -11.80 4.14 16.93
N GLU A 25 -11.42 4.50 18.15
CA GLU A 25 -11.36 5.91 18.55
C GLU A 25 -10.30 6.70 17.77
N LEU A 26 -9.13 6.11 17.49
CA LEU A 26 -8.11 6.73 16.64
C LEU A 26 -8.61 6.95 15.20
N GLU A 27 -9.33 5.99 14.63
CA GLU A 27 -9.87 6.08 13.27
C GLU A 27 -11.01 7.10 13.17
N LYS A 28 -11.87 7.17 14.19
CA LYS A 28 -12.92 8.19 14.30
C LYS A 28 -12.31 9.58 14.28
N GLU A 29 -11.32 9.85 15.12
CA GLU A 29 -10.66 11.16 15.16
C GLU A 29 -10.02 11.52 13.80
N PHE A 30 -9.31 10.57 13.19
CA PHE A 30 -8.66 10.76 11.90
C PHE A 30 -9.62 11.07 10.75
N THR A 31 -10.78 10.42 10.76
CA THR A 31 -11.75 10.50 9.66
C THR A 31 -12.70 11.68 9.82
N PHE A 32 -13.23 11.89 11.02
CA PHE A 32 -14.29 12.86 11.27
C PHE A 32 -13.78 14.23 11.71
N VAL A 33 -12.64 14.29 12.42
CA VAL A 33 -12.14 15.55 12.98
C VAL A 33 -11.04 16.13 12.10
N ASN A 34 -9.87 15.47 12.05
CA ASN A 34 -8.74 15.95 11.27
C ASN A 34 -7.70 14.85 10.99
N LYS A 35 -7.11 14.86 9.78
CA LYS A 35 -5.99 14.01 9.37
C LYS A 35 -4.67 14.35 10.10
N TYR A 36 -4.62 15.51 10.74
CA TYR A 36 -3.49 16.01 11.53
C TYR A 36 -3.96 16.31 12.95
N ILE A 37 -3.38 15.61 13.93
CA ILE A 37 -3.72 15.81 15.32
C ILE A 37 -2.98 17.02 15.91
N THR A 38 -3.71 17.87 16.63
CA THR A 38 -3.15 19.00 17.38
C THR A 38 -2.49 18.54 18.67
N ILE A 39 -1.66 19.39 19.28
CA ILE A 39 -0.96 19.05 20.54
C ILE A 39 -1.97 18.74 21.65
N ARG A 40 -2.95 19.61 21.84
CA ARG A 40 -3.99 19.44 22.86
C ARG A 40 -4.76 18.13 22.67
N ARG A 41 -5.25 17.88 21.45
CA ARG A 41 -6.07 16.69 21.18
C ARG A 41 -5.28 15.40 21.31
N LYS A 42 -3.99 15.43 20.97
CA LYS A 42 -3.06 14.30 21.17
C LYS A 42 -2.92 13.96 22.65
N SER A 43 -2.80 14.95 23.52
CA SER A 43 -2.74 14.73 24.97
C SER A 43 -4.05 14.14 25.50
N GLU A 44 -5.21 14.65 25.05
CA GLU A 44 -6.53 14.12 25.43
C GLU A 44 -6.71 12.66 25.00
N LEU A 45 -6.43 12.32 23.73
CA LEU A 45 -6.56 10.95 23.24
C LEU A 45 -5.57 9.98 23.90
N ALA A 46 -4.36 10.44 24.20
CA ALA A 46 -3.37 9.65 24.92
C ALA A 46 -3.90 9.22 26.30
N ALA A 47 -4.45 10.18 27.06
CA ALA A 47 -5.03 9.92 28.37
C ALA A 47 -6.24 8.96 28.29
N THR A 48 -7.20 9.23 27.41
CA THR A 48 -8.42 8.42 27.29
C THR A 48 -8.15 6.98 26.84
N LEU A 49 -7.16 6.77 25.96
CA LEU A 49 -6.87 5.45 25.39
C LEU A 49 -5.80 4.66 26.14
N GLY A 50 -5.19 5.24 27.18
CA GLY A 50 -4.07 4.63 27.90
C GLY A 50 -2.83 4.45 27.01
N LEU A 51 -2.59 5.39 26.10
CA LEU A 51 -1.45 5.38 25.18
C LEU A 51 -0.53 6.55 25.48
N SER A 52 0.75 6.44 25.13
CA SER A 52 1.65 7.61 25.14
C SER A 52 1.34 8.57 23.99
N GLU A 53 1.57 9.87 24.19
CA GLU A 53 1.46 10.86 23.11
C GLU A 53 2.33 10.52 21.89
N ARG A 54 3.46 9.86 22.12
CA ARG A 54 4.35 9.37 21.06
C ARG A 54 3.69 8.28 20.23
N GLN A 55 3.00 7.33 20.86
CA GLN A 55 2.25 6.28 20.17
C GLN A 55 1.12 6.86 19.33
N VAL A 56 0.37 7.84 19.86
CA VAL A 56 -0.68 8.55 19.12
C VAL A 56 -0.07 9.27 17.90
N LYS A 57 1.04 10.02 18.10
CA LYS A 57 1.76 10.68 17.01
C LYS A 57 2.20 9.70 15.91
N ILE A 58 2.81 8.57 16.29
CA ILE A 58 3.27 7.56 15.34
C ILE A 58 2.09 6.93 14.61
N TRP A 59 0.98 6.67 15.31
CA TRP A 59 -0.21 6.12 14.68
C TRP A 59 -0.77 7.06 13.61
N PHE A 60 -0.90 8.36 13.89
CA PHE A 60 -1.34 9.35 12.90
C PHE A 60 -0.39 9.43 11.69
N GLN A 61 0.91 9.37 11.92
CA GLN A 61 1.90 9.32 10.83
C GLN A 61 1.72 8.08 9.95
N ASN A 62 1.59 6.90 10.57
CA ASN A 62 1.35 5.64 9.88
C ASN A 62 0.01 5.63 9.15
N ARG A 63 -1.03 6.22 9.75
CA ARG A 63 -2.38 6.28 9.18
C ARG A 63 -2.42 7.13 7.92
N ARG A 64 -1.74 8.29 7.91
CA ARG A 64 -1.56 9.12 6.70
C ARG A 64 -0.73 8.40 5.64
N ALA A 65 0.33 7.68 6.03
CA ALA A 65 1.11 6.89 5.08
C ALA A 65 0.26 5.79 4.41
N LYS A 66 -0.60 5.12 5.19
CA LYS A 66 -1.54 4.12 4.69
C LYS A 66 -2.55 4.74 3.71
N GLU A 67 -3.13 5.89 4.03
CA GLU A 67 -4.05 6.63 3.16
C GLU A 67 -3.40 6.96 1.81
N ARG A 68 -2.19 7.54 1.80
CA ARG A 68 -1.46 7.83 0.55
C ARG A 68 -1.22 6.58 -0.29
N LYS A 69 -0.85 5.46 0.36
CA LYS A 69 -0.65 4.17 -0.33
C LYS A 69 -1.95 3.66 -0.95
N GLN A 70 -3.08 3.79 -0.25
CA GLN A 70 -4.40 3.38 -0.76
C GLN A 70 -4.86 4.25 -1.93
N THR A 71 -4.67 5.57 -1.84
CA THR A 71 -5.00 6.48 -2.94
C THR A 71 -4.19 6.19 -4.20
N LYS A 72 -2.88 5.93 -4.06
CA LYS A 72 -2.01 5.56 -5.20
C LYS A 72 -2.51 4.29 -5.89
N LYS A 73 -2.83 3.24 -5.12
CA LYS A 73 -3.37 1.98 -5.65
C LYS A 73 -4.68 2.18 -6.41
N ARG A 74 -5.61 2.96 -5.85
CA ARG A 74 -6.90 3.25 -6.50
C ARG A 74 -6.71 3.99 -7.82
N ILE A 75 -5.73 4.91 -7.90
CA ILE A 75 -5.40 5.60 -9.15
C ILE A 75 -4.80 4.61 -10.15
N GLU A 76 -3.86 3.76 -9.75
CA GLU A 76 -3.25 2.74 -10.63
C GLU A 76 -4.32 1.77 -11.18
N GLU A 77 -5.22 1.26 -10.33
CA GLU A 77 -6.35 0.42 -10.72
C GLU A 77 -7.28 1.14 -11.70
N LYS A 78 -7.61 2.41 -11.42
CA LYS A 78 -8.45 3.23 -12.31
C LYS A 78 -7.76 3.47 -13.66
N THR A 79 -6.46 3.77 -13.67
CA THR A 79 -5.72 3.94 -14.92
C THR A 79 -5.66 2.65 -15.75
N HIS A 80 -5.54 1.48 -15.12
CA HIS A 80 -5.57 0.20 -15.83
C HIS A 80 -6.96 -0.05 -16.44
N LEU A 81 -8.04 0.23 -15.70
CA LEU A 81 -9.41 0.14 -16.21
C LEU A 81 -9.67 1.13 -17.34
N ASP A 82 -9.19 2.37 -17.21
CA ASP A 82 -9.34 3.40 -18.25
C ASP A 82 -8.55 3.01 -19.52
N ILE A 83 -7.36 2.42 -19.39
CA ILE A 83 -6.59 1.89 -20.54
C ILE A 83 -7.36 0.73 -21.20
N TYR A 84 -7.89 -0.20 -20.42
CA TYR A 84 -8.69 -1.32 -20.94
C TYR A 84 -9.96 -0.85 -21.66
N ASN A 85 -10.67 0.13 -21.10
CA ASN A 85 -11.92 0.64 -21.66
C ASN A 85 -11.72 1.52 -22.91
N ASN A 86 -10.59 2.24 -23.01
CA ASN A 86 -10.30 3.11 -24.17
C ASN A 86 -9.62 2.35 -25.34
N LEU A 87 -9.04 1.17 -25.12
CA LEU A 87 -8.48 0.30 -26.17
C LEU A 87 -9.47 -0.73 -26.74
N ALA A 88 -10.70 -0.81 -26.19
CA ALA A 88 -11.69 -1.79 -26.60
C ALA A 88 -12.88 -1.21 -27.41
N PRO A 89 -12.69 -0.72 -28.64
CA PRO A 89 -13.71 -0.79 -29.67
C PRO A 89 -13.24 -1.81 -30.72
N THR A 90 -13.46 -3.10 -30.47
CA THR A 90 -13.64 -4.22 -31.44
C THR A 90 -13.40 -5.53 -30.70
N LEU A 91 -14.41 -6.00 -29.96
CA LEU A 91 -14.61 -7.44 -29.78
C LEU A 91 -15.92 -7.77 -30.50
N GLN A 92 -15.86 -7.74 -31.83
CA GLN A 92 -16.77 -8.56 -32.61
C GLN A 92 -16.32 -10.02 -32.42
N PRO A 93 -17.24 -10.99 -32.30
CA PRO A 93 -16.88 -12.40 -32.24
C PRO A 93 -16.19 -12.75 -33.57
N GLN A 94 -14.90 -13.05 -33.52
CA GLN A 94 -14.17 -13.60 -34.66
C GLN A 94 -13.91 -15.08 -34.39
N ASP A 95 -14.00 -15.86 -35.47
CA ASP A 95 -13.90 -17.31 -35.58
C ASP A 95 -12.80 -17.96 -34.71
N PRO A 96 -12.90 -19.27 -34.39
CA PRO A 96 -12.01 -19.91 -33.42
C PRO A 96 -10.54 -19.87 -33.87
N ILE A 97 -9.74 -19.03 -33.20
CA ILE A 97 -8.30 -18.91 -33.42
C ILE A 97 -7.57 -19.91 -32.50
N ASP A 98 -6.70 -20.71 -33.11
CA ASP A 98 -5.78 -21.67 -32.49
C ASP A 98 -4.96 -21.05 -31.34
N HIS A 99 -4.92 -21.74 -30.20
CA HIS A 99 -4.54 -21.21 -28.88
C HIS A 99 -3.03 -20.89 -28.71
N ASN A 100 -2.21 -21.02 -29.75
CA ASN A 100 -0.75 -21.00 -29.63
C ASN A 100 -0.06 -19.66 -29.97
N SER A 101 -0.76 -18.56 -30.28
CA SER A 101 -0.11 -17.29 -30.66
C SER A 101 -0.30 -16.10 -29.69
N VAL A 102 -1.02 -16.25 -28.57
CA VAL A 102 -1.47 -15.10 -27.75
C VAL A 102 -0.48 -14.70 -26.63
N ILE A 103 0.66 -15.39 -26.46
CA ILE A 103 1.55 -15.12 -25.31
C ILE A 103 2.42 -13.86 -25.49
N SER A 104 2.60 -13.30 -26.69
CA SER A 104 3.67 -12.30 -26.90
C SER A 104 3.38 -10.87 -26.46
N ASN A 105 2.13 -10.46 -26.20
CA ASN A 105 1.80 -9.02 -26.10
C ASN A 105 1.07 -8.59 -24.82
N ILE A 106 1.30 -9.26 -23.69
CA ILE A 106 0.81 -8.76 -22.39
C ILE A 106 1.78 -7.67 -21.88
N PRO A 107 1.32 -6.42 -21.60
CA PRO A 107 2.16 -5.40 -21.01
C PRO A 107 2.67 -5.88 -19.64
N GLN A 108 3.99 -5.97 -19.49
CA GLN A 108 4.66 -6.43 -18.28
C GLN A 108 4.35 -5.50 -17.09
N SER A 109 3.28 -5.81 -16.38
CA SER A 109 2.89 -5.13 -15.15
C SER A 109 3.45 -5.88 -13.94
N SER A 110 4.26 -5.16 -13.17
CA SER A 110 4.91 -5.53 -11.90
C SER A 110 6.27 -6.22 -12.01
N HIS A 111 7.32 -5.45 -11.71
CA HIS A 111 8.70 -5.88 -11.48
C HIS A 111 8.84 -7.06 -10.49
N MET A 112 7.82 -7.34 -9.67
CA MET A 112 7.78 -8.53 -8.81
C MET A 112 7.51 -9.83 -9.58
N MET A 113 6.73 -9.80 -10.67
CA MET A 113 6.52 -10.96 -11.54
C MET A 113 7.77 -11.26 -12.38
N GLN A 114 8.53 -10.24 -12.80
CA GLN A 114 9.82 -10.44 -13.49
C GLN A 114 10.84 -11.19 -12.64
N ARG A 115 10.88 -10.94 -11.32
CA ARG A 115 11.76 -11.71 -10.43
C ARG A 115 11.33 -13.17 -10.29
N PHE A 116 10.03 -13.42 -10.21
CA PHE A 116 9.50 -14.78 -10.10
C PHE A 116 9.76 -15.62 -11.35
N LEU A 117 9.56 -15.03 -12.53
CA LEU A 117 9.80 -15.72 -13.81
C LEU A 117 11.30 -16.01 -14.03
N HIS A 118 12.18 -15.08 -13.66
CA HIS A 118 13.63 -15.28 -13.77
C HIS A 118 14.17 -16.33 -12.78
N GLU A 119 13.52 -16.50 -11.63
CA GLU A 119 13.86 -17.54 -10.64
C GLU A 119 13.43 -18.95 -11.08
N GLU A 120 12.33 -19.06 -11.83
CA GLU A 120 11.85 -20.31 -12.42
C GLU A 120 12.71 -20.71 -13.64
N GLU A 121 13.11 -19.74 -14.47
CA GLU A 121 13.96 -19.97 -15.65
C GLU A 121 15.33 -20.57 -15.25
N MET A 122 15.97 -20.03 -14.20
CA MET A 122 17.24 -20.52 -13.67
C MET A 122 17.19 -21.94 -13.07
N LYS A 123 16.01 -22.43 -12.65
CA LYS A 123 15.85 -23.82 -12.17
C LYS A 123 15.70 -24.81 -13.31
N SER A 124 15.20 -24.35 -14.46
CA SER A 124 15.00 -25.20 -15.64
C SER A 124 16.28 -25.51 -16.41
N GLU A 125 17.29 -24.63 -16.33
CA GLU A 125 18.59 -24.82 -17.00
C GLU A 125 19.56 -25.77 -16.25
N SER A 126 19.20 -26.22 -15.05
CA SER A 126 20.06 -27.08 -14.21
C SER A 126 19.66 -28.56 -14.21
N ASN A 127 18.73 -29.00 -15.09
CA ASN A 127 18.27 -30.38 -15.16
C ASN A 127 18.37 -31.00 -16.56
#